data_AF-A0A7S2YZD9-F1
#
_entry.id   AF-A0A7S2YZD9-F1
#
_cell.length_a   1.000
_cell.length_b   1.000
_cell.length_c   1.000
_cell.angle_alpha   90.00
_cell.angle_beta   90.00
_cell.angle_gamma   90.00
#
_symmetry.space_group_name_H-M   'P 1'
#
loop_
_entity.id
_entity.type
_entity.pdbx_description
1 polymer ?
#
loop_
_entity_poly.entity_id
_entity_poly.type
_entity_poly.pdbx_seq_one_letter_code
_entity_poly.pdbx_strand_id
1 'polypeptide(L)'
;LAALSSAAAVSMRFGQLAPEMTSNVDAMNASVSALAATKSSHGSTATGALGVDFRAVEAFYKAVLSTYREKVVHALVSGIKNIMDEIERNYRRFFQSGSQPMYSERVRVLLVLLQSPLVDLWSSKNRLAGLCMDQAARLFHLVAHLPMTPCKSFLIKWLAEYDADILASRVLRPLQDYITRRLDETRQVDQGIVDAVRVMHIVERANQLSEALPMEAFYNDFVSEKINVKDDYLIWRDSEESAEDEGGASGGSRVPFTFCRFPFLLNTTTKR
;
A
#
# COMPACT_ATOMS: atom_id res chain seq x y z
N LEU A 1 -6.73 23.80 -19.77
CA LEU A 1 -6.05 24.42 -18.61
C LEU A 1 -7.03 24.94 -17.53
N ALA A 2 -8.20 24.30 -17.35
CA ALA A 2 -9.19 24.67 -16.32
C ALA A 2 -9.80 23.46 -15.58
N ALA A 3 -9.09 22.33 -15.54
CA ALA A 3 -9.59 21.07 -14.96
C ALA A 3 -8.67 20.46 -13.88
N LEU A 4 -7.69 21.22 -13.36
CA LEU A 4 -6.75 20.76 -12.34
C LEU A 4 -6.91 21.45 -10.96
N SER A 5 -7.96 22.25 -10.76
CA SER A 5 -8.33 22.79 -9.44
C SER A 5 -9.11 21.79 -8.56
N SER A 6 -9.28 20.54 -9.00
CA SER A 6 -10.21 19.59 -8.36
C SER A 6 -9.68 18.88 -7.12
N ALA A 7 -8.38 18.98 -6.79
CA ALA A 7 -7.87 18.41 -5.53
C ALA A 7 -8.38 19.20 -4.31
N ALA A 8 -8.57 20.51 -4.44
CA ALA A 8 -9.25 21.33 -3.43
C ALA A 8 -10.79 21.12 -3.44
N ALA A 9 -11.35 20.67 -4.56
CA ALA A 9 -12.80 20.43 -4.70
C ALA A 9 -13.26 19.12 -4.04
N VAL A 10 -12.38 18.14 -3.82
CA VAL A 10 -12.71 16.93 -3.04
C VAL A 10 -12.95 17.28 -1.56
N SER A 11 -12.32 18.34 -1.04
CA SER A 11 -12.61 18.88 0.29
C SER A 11 -13.93 19.65 0.39
N MET A 12 -14.54 20.07 -0.74
CA MET A 12 -15.80 20.83 -0.75
C MET A 12 -17.04 20.02 -1.12
N ARG A 13 -16.90 18.85 -1.74
CA ARG A 13 -18.07 18.03 -2.16
C ARG A 13 -18.66 17.11 -1.09
N PHE A 14 -18.00 16.94 0.06
CA PHE A 14 -18.59 16.24 1.20
C PHE A 14 -19.62 17.08 1.97
N GLY A 15 -19.74 18.39 1.69
CA GLY A 15 -20.67 19.30 2.38
C GLY A 15 -22.09 19.40 1.80
N GLN A 16 -22.46 18.64 0.76
CA GLN A 16 -23.76 18.82 0.06
C GLN A 16 -24.67 17.59 0.04
N LEU A 17 -24.39 16.56 0.86
CA LEU A 17 -25.34 15.45 1.06
C LEU A 17 -25.91 15.52 2.48
N ALA A 18 -27.19 15.91 2.54
CA ALA A 18 -28.10 15.93 3.69
C ALA A 18 -27.88 17.02 4.77
N PRO A 19 -28.82 17.97 4.96
CA PRO A 19 -28.72 19.03 5.98
C PRO A 19 -28.98 18.56 7.43
N GLU A 20 -29.05 17.25 7.71
CA GLU A 20 -29.35 16.72 9.07
C GLU A 20 -28.13 16.18 9.85
N MET A 21 -26.89 16.33 9.36
CA MET A 21 -25.69 15.77 10.04
C MET A 21 -24.60 16.78 10.45
N THR A 22 -24.83 18.09 10.29
CA THR A 22 -23.79 19.13 10.48
C THR A 22 -23.26 19.21 11.92
N SER A 23 -24.08 18.95 12.95
CA SER A 23 -23.65 19.05 14.35
C SER A 23 -22.58 18.02 14.77
N ASN A 24 -22.55 16.84 14.14
CA ASN A 24 -21.55 15.81 14.42
C ASN A 24 -20.23 16.03 13.65
N VAL A 25 -20.30 16.65 12.47
CA VAL A 25 -19.10 16.96 11.65
C VAL A 25 -18.28 18.07 12.30
N ASP A 26 -18.94 19.09 12.84
CA ASP A 26 -18.28 20.17 13.56
C ASP A 26 -17.65 19.67 14.87
N ALA A 27 -18.30 18.75 15.58
CA ALA A 27 -17.74 18.10 16.77
C ALA A 27 -16.54 17.19 16.44
N MET A 28 -16.57 16.47 15.31
CA MET A 28 -15.42 15.69 14.83
C MET A 28 -14.26 16.60 14.40
N ASN A 29 -14.52 17.69 13.67
CA ASN A 29 -13.50 18.66 13.26
C ASN A 29 -12.85 19.37 14.46
N ALA A 30 -13.65 19.72 15.47
CA ALA A 30 -13.16 20.30 16.71
C ALA A 30 -12.31 19.28 17.51
N SER A 31 -12.71 18.01 17.55
CA SER A 31 -11.96 16.95 18.24
C SER A 31 -10.62 16.64 17.55
N VAL A 32 -10.60 16.60 16.22
CA VAL A 32 -9.37 16.41 15.44
C VAL A 32 -8.41 17.60 15.61
N SER A 33 -8.95 18.83 15.61
CA SER A 33 -8.15 20.05 15.83
C SER A 33 -7.60 20.14 17.27
N ALA A 34 -8.37 19.72 18.27
CA ALA A 34 -7.96 19.71 19.68
C ALA A 34 -6.90 18.62 19.97
N LEU A 35 -6.98 17.45 19.31
CA LEU A 35 -5.95 16.43 19.40
C LEU A 35 -4.64 16.86 18.72
N ALA A 36 -4.71 17.62 17.63
CA ALA A 36 -3.51 18.15 16.95
C ALA A 36 -2.80 19.23 17.78
N ALA A 37 -3.54 19.99 18.59
CA ALA A 37 -3.00 21.10 19.38
C ALA A 37 -2.30 20.68 20.70
N THR A 38 -2.50 19.46 21.20
CA THR A 38 -2.12 19.08 22.58
C THR A 38 -0.75 18.38 22.73
N LYS A 39 0.06 18.23 21.68
CA LYS A 39 1.39 17.58 21.77
C LYS A 39 2.52 18.30 21.03
N SER A 40 2.59 19.63 21.14
CA SER A 40 3.73 20.44 20.69
C SER A 40 4.67 20.76 21.86
N SER A 41 5.34 19.75 22.39
CA SER A 41 6.44 19.93 23.33
C SER A 41 7.31 18.66 23.33
N HIS A 42 8.48 18.79 22.70
CA HIS A 42 9.59 17.83 22.69
C HIS A 42 9.40 16.56 21.84
N GLY A 43 9.85 16.68 20.59
CA GLY A 43 10.08 15.58 19.66
C GLY A 43 10.05 16.16 18.26
N SER A 44 11.20 16.34 17.63
CA SER A 44 11.30 16.67 16.21
C SER A 44 10.70 15.49 15.44
N THR A 45 9.39 15.52 15.24
CA THR A 45 8.64 14.46 14.57
C THR A 45 8.90 14.55 13.08
N ALA A 46 8.95 13.40 12.40
CA ALA A 46 9.16 13.22 10.96
C ALA A 46 8.13 13.93 10.04
N THR A 47 7.38 14.90 10.54
CA THR A 47 6.38 15.72 9.84
C THR A 47 7.00 16.63 8.76
N GLY A 48 8.30 16.98 8.87
CA GLY A 48 8.93 17.96 7.99
C GLY A 48 9.32 17.46 6.58
N ALA A 49 9.75 16.21 6.43
CA ALA A 49 10.32 15.72 5.16
C ALA A 49 9.27 15.18 4.19
N LEU A 50 8.21 14.56 4.74
CA LEU A 50 7.23 13.80 3.96
C LEU A 50 5.99 14.60 3.60
N GLY A 51 5.70 15.70 4.32
CA GLY A 51 4.49 16.50 4.14
C GLY A 51 3.20 15.76 4.49
N VAL A 52 3.29 14.64 5.23
CA VAL A 52 2.16 13.84 5.71
C VAL A 52 2.37 13.58 7.20
N ASP A 53 1.39 13.98 8.02
CA ASP A 53 1.37 13.64 9.45
C ASP A 53 0.68 12.29 9.66
N PHE A 54 1.47 11.22 9.74
CA PHE A 54 0.93 9.87 9.93
C PHE A 54 0.25 9.67 11.29
N ARG A 55 0.62 10.45 12.31
CA ARG A 55 -0.07 10.41 13.60
C ARG A 55 -1.47 11.00 13.47
N ALA A 56 -1.61 12.08 12.70
CA ALA A 56 -2.92 12.65 12.39
C ALA A 56 -3.77 11.69 11.53
N VAL A 57 -3.18 11.03 10.52
CA VAL A 57 -3.86 10.00 9.72
C VAL A 57 -4.35 8.85 10.61
N GLU A 58 -3.50 8.36 11.51
CA GLU A 58 -3.86 7.32 12.46
C GLU A 58 -4.98 7.77 13.41
N ALA A 59 -4.88 8.97 13.98
CA ALA A 59 -5.89 9.53 14.86
C ALA A 59 -7.24 9.67 14.14
N PHE A 60 -7.22 10.11 12.87
CA PHE A 60 -8.42 10.18 12.03
C PHE A 60 -9.07 8.82 11.87
N TYR A 61 -8.31 7.79 11.44
CA TYR A 61 -8.89 6.47 11.26
C TYR A 61 -9.34 5.84 12.58
N LYS A 62 -8.59 6.01 13.68
CA LYS A 62 -9.00 5.54 15.01
C LYS A 62 -10.33 6.18 15.42
N ALA A 63 -10.47 7.49 15.24
CA ALA A 63 -11.72 8.20 15.54
C ALA A 63 -12.87 7.67 14.66
N VAL A 64 -12.67 7.58 13.35
CA VAL A 64 -13.67 7.08 12.41
C VAL A 64 -14.09 5.65 12.72
N LEU A 65 -13.13 4.74 12.90
CA LEU A 65 -13.38 3.33 13.14
C LEU A 65 -13.96 3.07 14.55
N SER A 66 -13.61 3.87 15.55
CA SER A 66 -14.17 3.74 16.91
C SER A 66 -15.68 3.98 16.97
N THR A 67 -16.24 4.73 16.01
CA THR A 67 -17.70 4.93 15.94
C THR A 67 -18.44 3.69 15.44
N TYR A 68 -17.74 2.73 14.80
CA TYR A 68 -18.25 1.47 14.25
C TYR A 68 -19.54 1.57 13.42
N ARG A 69 -19.87 2.75 12.88
CA ARG A 69 -21.03 2.91 12.01
C ARG A 69 -20.70 2.35 10.65
N GLU A 70 -21.32 1.24 10.28
CA GLU A 70 -21.13 0.55 8.98
C GLU A 70 -21.26 1.52 7.79
N LYS A 71 -22.19 2.47 7.86
CA LYS A 71 -22.36 3.52 6.84
C LYS A 71 -21.11 4.40 6.65
N VAL A 72 -20.42 4.73 7.74
CA VAL A 72 -19.20 5.56 7.70
C VAL A 72 -18.05 4.76 7.10
N VAL A 73 -17.88 3.51 7.52
CA VAL A 73 -16.87 2.61 6.93
C VAL A 73 -17.15 2.40 5.44
N HIS A 74 -18.39 2.17 5.06
CA HIS A 74 -18.79 2.02 3.66
C HIS A 74 -18.52 3.30 2.84
N ALA A 75 -18.83 4.48 3.39
CA ALA A 75 -18.53 5.76 2.74
C ALA A 75 -17.02 5.97 2.56
N LEU A 76 -16.22 5.59 3.54
CA LEU A 76 -14.76 5.67 3.50
C LEU A 76 -14.18 4.70 2.45
N VAL A 77 -14.62 3.44 2.45
CA VAL A 77 -14.23 2.45 1.42
C VAL A 77 -14.63 2.92 0.03
N SER A 78 -15.83 3.48 -0.13
CA SER A 78 -16.29 4.06 -1.41
C SER A 78 -15.43 5.25 -1.84
N GLY A 79 -15.02 6.10 -0.89
CA GLY A 79 -14.10 7.21 -1.16
C GLY A 79 -12.74 6.73 -1.64
N ILE A 80 -12.14 5.75 -0.97
CA ILE A 80 -10.88 5.13 -1.40
C ILE A 80 -11.03 4.49 -2.79
N LYS A 81 -12.11 3.76 -3.02
CA LYS A 81 -12.42 3.18 -4.34
C LYS A 81 -12.45 4.27 -5.41
N ASN A 82 -13.15 5.38 -5.19
CA ASN A 82 -13.22 6.47 -6.15
C ASN A 82 -11.85 7.09 -6.45
N ILE A 83 -11.00 7.25 -5.43
CA ILE A 83 -9.63 7.74 -5.59
C ILE A 83 -8.81 6.75 -6.45
N MET A 84 -8.90 5.45 -6.17
CA MET A 84 -8.19 4.44 -6.96
C MET A 84 -8.70 4.36 -8.40
N ASP A 85 -10.03 4.42 -8.61
CA ASP A 85 -10.64 4.50 -9.94
C ASP A 85 -10.11 5.72 -10.71
N GLU A 86 -9.97 6.87 -10.05
CA GLU A 86 -9.43 8.08 -10.67
C GLU A 86 -7.95 7.94 -11.02
N ILE A 87 -7.14 7.33 -10.14
CA ILE A 87 -5.73 7.04 -10.40
C ILE A 87 -5.58 6.07 -11.58
N GLU A 88 -6.36 4.99 -11.62
CA GLU A 88 -6.33 3.99 -12.70
C GLU A 88 -6.73 4.61 -14.05
N ARG A 89 -7.86 5.33 -14.10
CA ARG A 89 -8.33 5.99 -15.34
C ARG A 89 -7.32 6.99 -15.88
N ASN A 90 -6.61 7.67 -14.97
CA ASN A 90 -5.63 8.67 -15.32
C ASN A 90 -4.20 8.14 -15.26
N TYR A 91 -3.94 6.83 -15.12
CA TYR A 91 -2.62 6.29 -14.76
C TYR A 91 -1.47 6.88 -15.57
N ARG A 92 -1.62 6.92 -16.90
CA ARG A 92 -0.65 7.55 -17.81
C ARG A 92 -0.45 9.03 -17.49
N ARG A 93 -1.53 9.82 -17.37
CA ARG A 93 -1.45 11.25 -17.01
C ARG A 93 -0.97 11.49 -15.58
N PHE A 94 -1.24 10.53 -14.70
CA PHE A 94 -0.93 10.58 -13.29
C PHE A 94 0.59 10.43 -13.09
N PHE A 95 1.25 9.61 -13.91
CA PHE A 95 2.69 9.34 -13.79
C PHE A 95 3.60 9.80 -14.96
N GLN A 96 3.08 10.15 -16.14
CA GLN A 96 3.91 10.50 -17.33
C GLN A 96 4.10 12.01 -17.58
N SER A 97 3.45 12.91 -16.84
CA SER A 97 3.64 14.37 -17.01
C SER A 97 4.95 14.88 -16.39
N GLY A 98 6.07 14.56 -17.05
CA GLY A 98 7.46 14.49 -16.56
C GLY A 98 8.17 15.74 -16.02
N SER A 99 7.53 16.74 -15.42
CA SER A 99 8.28 17.95 -14.99
C SER A 99 7.70 18.77 -13.83
N GLN A 100 6.76 18.27 -13.02
CA GLN A 100 6.07 19.11 -12.03
C GLN A 100 6.23 18.61 -10.57
N PRO A 101 6.30 19.51 -9.56
CA PRO A 101 6.35 19.15 -8.14
C PRO A 101 5.17 18.29 -7.66
N MET A 102 4.07 18.26 -8.43
CA MET A 102 2.89 17.44 -8.20
C MET A 102 3.13 15.92 -8.20
N TYR A 103 4.26 15.43 -8.70
CA TYR A 103 4.61 14.02 -8.58
C TYR A 103 4.65 13.54 -7.13
N SER A 104 5.20 14.39 -6.26
CA SER A 104 5.32 14.05 -4.85
C SER A 104 3.94 13.90 -4.20
N GLU A 105 3.03 14.84 -4.43
CA GLU A 105 1.67 14.81 -3.90
C GLU A 105 0.90 13.55 -4.33
N ARG A 106 1.04 13.16 -5.59
CA ARG A 106 0.40 11.98 -6.16
C ARG A 106 0.90 10.67 -5.54
N VAL A 107 2.21 10.53 -5.35
CA VAL A 107 2.79 9.35 -4.69
C VAL A 107 2.44 9.35 -3.20
N ARG A 108 2.31 10.51 -2.55
CA ARG A 108 1.84 10.61 -1.15
C ARG A 108 0.42 10.06 -0.98
N VAL A 109 -0.46 10.24 -1.96
CA VAL A 109 -1.80 9.63 -1.90
C VAL A 109 -1.69 8.10 -1.79
N LEU A 110 -0.86 7.47 -2.62
CA LEU A 110 -0.63 6.02 -2.53
C LEU A 110 -0.01 5.61 -1.19
N LEU A 111 0.91 6.42 -0.68
CA LEU A 111 1.53 6.20 0.63
C LEU A 111 0.49 6.23 1.77
N VAL A 112 -0.41 7.21 1.75
CA VAL A 112 -1.53 7.32 2.71
C VAL A 112 -2.50 6.16 2.57
N LEU A 113 -2.79 5.72 1.33
CA LEU A 113 -3.65 4.57 1.09
C LEU A 113 -3.03 3.27 1.60
N LEU A 114 -1.71 3.07 1.45
CA LEU A 114 -0.98 1.91 1.98
C LEU A 114 -1.08 1.80 3.51
N GLN A 115 -1.17 2.92 4.21
CA GLN A 115 -1.35 2.94 5.66
C GLN A 115 -2.80 2.84 6.12
N SER A 116 -3.76 2.84 5.19
CA SER A 116 -5.16 2.83 5.57
C SER A 116 -5.46 1.57 6.39
N PRO A 117 -5.98 1.66 7.62
CA PRO A 117 -6.35 0.49 8.40
C PRO A 117 -7.49 -0.31 7.76
N LEU A 118 -8.14 0.23 6.72
CA LEU A 118 -9.06 -0.52 5.87
C LEU A 118 -8.39 -1.69 5.15
N VAL A 119 -7.08 -1.59 4.93
CA VAL A 119 -6.21 -2.69 4.50
C VAL A 119 -6.31 -3.77 5.59
N ASP A 120 -5.97 -3.52 6.84
CA ASP A 120 -6.07 -4.56 7.90
C ASP A 120 -7.51 -5.07 8.20
N LEU A 121 -8.56 -4.29 7.89
CA LEU A 121 -9.94 -4.67 8.19
C LEU A 121 -10.44 -5.95 7.50
N TRP A 122 -9.78 -6.45 6.44
CA TRP A 122 -10.18 -7.76 5.89
C TRP A 122 -9.95 -8.93 6.87
N SER A 123 -9.14 -8.74 7.92
CA SER A 123 -8.95 -9.73 8.99
C SER A 123 -10.20 -10.00 9.81
N SER A 124 -11.10 -9.03 9.87
CA SER A 124 -12.26 -9.09 10.74
C SER A 124 -13.35 -9.96 10.10
N LYS A 125 -14.15 -10.65 10.91
CA LYS A 125 -15.36 -11.39 10.46
C LYS A 125 -16.48 -10.46 9.93
N ASN A 126 -16.13 -9.26 9.49
CA ASN A 126 -17.04 -8.25 9.01
C ASN A 126 -17.49 -8.57 7.59
N ARG A 127 -18.75 -8.22 7.27
CA ARG A 127 -19.33 -8.38 5.92
C ARG A 127 -18.56 -7.62 4.83
N LEU A 128 -17.75 -6.64 5.23
CA LEU A 128 -16.93 -5.82 4.35
C LEU A 128 -15.58 -6.46 4.00
N ALA A 129 -15.22 -7.61 4.59
CA ALA A 129 -13.89 -8.20 4.42
C ALA A 129 -13.54 -8.46 2.94
N GLY A 130 -14.47 -9.03 2.16
CA GLY A 130 -14.26 -9.26 0.73
C GLY A 130 -14.04 -7.96 -0.06
N LEU A 131 -14.82 -6.92 0.23
CA LEU A 131 -14.66 -5.61 -0.41
C LEU A 131 -13.29 -4.98 -0.08
N CYS A 132 -12.84 -5.10 1.17
CA CYS A 132 -11.52 -4.63 1.60
C CYS A 132 -10.38 -5.42 0.93
N MET A 133 -10.49 -6.75 0.80
CA MET A 133 -9.52 -7.58 0.07
C MET A 133 -9.38 -7.14 -1.38
N ASP A 134 -10.51 -6.90 -2.06
CA ASP A 134 -10.49 -6.43 -3.46
C ASP A 134 -9.84 -5.05 -3.58
N GLN A 135 -10.13 -4.13 -2.66
CA GLN A 135 -9.49 -2.81 -2.66
C GLN A 135 -7.99 -2.90 -2.38
N ALA A 136 -7.57 -3.81 -1.49
CA ALA A 136 -6.16 -4.05 -1.21
C ALA A 136 -5.42 -4.58 -2.44
N ALA A 137 -6.00 -5.58 -3.11
CA ALA A 137 -5.45 -6.13 -4.36
C ALA A 137 -5.22 -5.03 -5.40
N ARG A 138 -6.19 -4.13 -5.57
CA ARG A 138 -6.08 -3.00 -6.50
C ARG A 138 -5.02 -1.99 -6.09
N LEU A 139 -4.94 -1.65 -4.80
CA LEU A 139 -3.92 -0.77 -4.28
C LEU A 139 -2.52 -1.34 -4.52
N PHE A 140 -2.31 -2.62 -4.21
CA PHE A 140 -1.03 -3.27 -4.45
C PHE A 140 -0.69 -3.35 -5.93
N HIS A 141 -1.68 -3.60 -6.80
CA HIS A 141 -1.49 -3.53 -8.24
C HIS A 141 -0.97 -2.17 -8.70
N LEU A 142 -1.61 -1.09 -8.24
CA LEU A 142 -1.22 0.29 -8.56
C LEU A 142 0.21 0.60 -8.10
N VAL A 143 0.56 0.22 -6.88
CA VAL A 143 1.89 0.50 -6.29
C VAL A 143 2.98 -0.35 -6.95
N ALA A 144 2.72 -1.64 -7.19
CA ALA A 144 3.66 -2.56 -7.81
C ALA A 144 4.07 -2.12 -9.23
N HIS A 145 3.13 -1.57 -9.98
CA HIS A 145 3.34 -1.17 -11.38
C HIS A 145 3.78 0.27 -11.58
N LEU A 146 4.00 1.04 -10.50
CA LEU A 146 4.53 2.40 -10.57
C LEU A 146 5.75 2.47 -11.49
N PRO A 147 5.88 3.53 -12.32
CA PRO A 147 7.08 3.73 -13.13
C PRO A 147 8.34 3.76 -12.25
N MET A 148 9.41 3.11 -12.72
CA MET A 148 10.65 2.92 -11.95
C MET A 148 11.26 4.22 -11.46
N THR A 149 11.20 5.29 -12.25
CA THR A 149 11.67 6.61 -11.87
C THR A 149 10.72 7.70 -12.38
N PRO A 150 10.41 8.75 -11.59
CA PRO A 150 10.86 9.02 -10.21
C PRO A 150 9.93 8.44 -9.12
N CYS A 151 8.82 7.79 -9.47
CA CYS A 151 7.75 7.47 -8.52
C CYS A 151 8.17 6.41 -7.49
N LYS A 152 8.72 5.27 -7.96
CA LYS A 152 9.22 4.23 -7.04
C LYS A 152 10.37 4.73 -6.16
N SER A 153 11.27 5.56 -6.70
CA SER A 153 12.37 6.13 -5.90
C SER A 153 11.87 7.04 -4.77
N PHE A 154 10.85 7.87 -5.01
CA PHE A 154 10.25 8.67 -3.94
C PHE A 154 9.58 7.78 -2.89
N LEU A 155 8.84 6.77 -3.33
CA LEU A 155 8.19 5.84 -2.42
C LEU A 155 9.19 5.09 -1.53
N ILE A 156 10.27 4.57 -2.12
CA ILE A 156 11.37 3.90 -1.41
C ILE A 156 12.00 4.87 -0.39
N LYS A 157 12.36 6.08 -0.82
CA LYS A 157 12.95 7.08 0.07
C LYS A 157 12.03 7.39 1.25
N TRP A 158 10.75 7.59 1.00
CA TRP A 158 9.80 7.94 2.05
C TRP A 158 9.50 6.81 3.01
N LEU A 159 9.44 5.57 2.53
CA LEU A 159 9.32 4.39 3.40
C LEU A 159 10.58 4.21 4.25
N ALA A 160 11.76 4.59 3.74
CA ALA A 160 13.02 4.53 4.51
C ALA A 160 13.05 5.55 5.66
N GLU A 161 12.29 6.65 5.55
CA GLU A 161 12.16 7.67 6.59
C GLU A 161 11.18 7.26 7.72
N TYR A 162 10.57 6.08 7.66
CA TYR A 162 9.59 5.64 8.66
C TYR A 162 10.25 5.08 9.92
N ASP A 163 9.60 5.35 11.06
CA ASP A 163 9.87 4.61 12.29
C ASP A 163 9.60 3.11 12.07
N ALA A 164 10.47 2.27 12.63
CA ALA A 164 10.41 0.81 12.52
C ALA A 164 9.01 0.26 12.86
N ASP A 165 8.42 0.74 13.95
CA ASP A 165 7.08 0.30 14.40
C ASP A 165 5.98 0.60 13.38
N ILE A 166 6.05 1.77 12.74
CA ILE A 166 5.07 2.18 11.71
C ILE A 166 5.28 1.34 10.46
N LEU A 167 6.53 1.20 10.00
CA LEU A 167 6.85 0.40 8.81
C LEU A 167 6.40 -1.05 8.98
N ALA A 168 6.70 -1.66 10.13
CA ALA A 168 6.32 -3.03 10.44
C ALA A 168 4.80 -3.20 10.56
N SER A 169 4.14 -2.41 11.41
CA SER A 169 2.73 -2.63 11.74
C SER A 169 1.75 -2.15 10.68
N ARG A 170 2.09 -1.09 9.92
CA ARG A 170 1.15 -0.45 8.98
C ARG A 170 1.38 -0.81 7.53
N VAL A 171 2.57 -1.30 7.17
CA VAL A 171 2.90 -1.60 5.78
C VAL A 171 3.28 -3.07 5.62
N LEU A 172 4.30 -3.52 6.34
CA LEU A 172 4.85 -4.86 6.16
C LEU A 172 3.87 -5.96 6.58
N ARG A 173 3.35 -5.90 7.82
CA ARG A 173 2.43 -6.92 8.34
C ARG A 173 1.14 -7.03 7.52
N PRO A 174 0.46 -5.94 7.12
CA PRO A 174 -0.70 -6.06 6.24
C PRO A 174 -0.39 -6.70 4.88
N LEU A 175 0.79 -6.46 4.29
CA LEU A 175 1.22 -7.16 3.07
C LEU A 175 1.40 -8.66 3.31
N GLN A 176 2.05 -9.04 4.41
CA GLN A 176 2.25 -10.44 4.79
C GLN A 176 0.92 -11.15 5.05
N ASP A 177 0.03 -10.53 5.83
CA ASP A 177 -1.30 -11.08 6.14
C ASP A 177 -2.16 -11.24 4.89
N TYR A 178 -2.07 -10.30 3.95
CA TYR A 178 -2.74 -10.39 2.65
C TYR A 178 -2.23 -11.59 1.84
N ILE A 179 -0.90 -11.75 1.72
CA ILE A 179 -0.28 -12.86 0.98
C ILE A 179 -0.69 -14.20 1.61
N THR A 180 -0.56 -14.32 2.93
CA THR A 180 -0.90 -15.52 3.70
C THR A 180 -2.37 -15.91 3.49
N ARG A 181 -3.30 -14.98 3.69
CA ARG A 181 -4.74 -15.28 3.55
C ARG A 181 -5.11 -15.63 2.12
N ARG A 182 -4.62 -14.87 1.15
CA ARG A 182 -4.95 -15.10 -0.25
C ARG A 182 -4.44 -16.46 -0.71
N LEU A 183 -3.22 -16.86 -0.32
CA LEU A 183 -2.70 -18.20 -0.59
C LEU A 183 -3.48 -19.31 0.14
N ASP A 184 -3.94 -19.06 1.37
CA ASP A 184 -4.75 -20.04 2.10
C ASP A 184 -6.13 -20.23 1.46
N GLU A 185 -6.74 -19.16 0.95
CA GLU A 185 -8.04 -19.17 0.28
C GLU A 185 -7.98 -19.77 -1.13
N THR A 186 -7.04 -19.31 -1.97
CA THR A 186 -6.98 -19.71 -3.39
C THR A 186 -6.20 -20.99 -3.62
N ARG A 187 -5.28 -21.35 -2.70
CA ARG A 187 -4.29 -22.42 -2.86
C ARG A 187 -3.40 -22.25 -4.09
N GLN A 188 -3.36 -21.06 -4.68
CA GLN A 188 -2.65 -20.75 -5.92
C GLN A 188 -2.08 -19.34 -5.89
N VAL A 189 -0.94 -19.14 -6.56
CA VAL A 189 -0.37 -17.80 -6.74
C VAL A 189 -1.15 -17.08 -7.83
N ASP A 190 -1.89 -16.04 -7.45
CA ASP A 190 -2.57 -15.16 -8.38
C ASP A 190 -1.86 -13.79 -8.52
N GLN A 191 -2.34 -12.96 -9.43
CA GLN A 191 -1.74 -11.64 -9.69
C GLN A 191 -1.75 -10.73 -8.45
N GLY A 192 -2.74 -10.88 -7.56
CA GLY A 192 -2.83 -10.10 -6.33
C GLY A 192 -1.67 -10.42 -5.39
N ILE A 193 -1.33 -11.70 -5.24
CA ILE A 193 -0.16 -12.15 -4.47
C ILE A 193 1.12 -11.62 -5.10
N VAL A 194 1.27 -11.75 -6.42
CA VAL A 194 2.45 -11.25 -7.16
C VAL A 194 2.65 -9.76 -6.93
N ASP A 195 1.58 -8.97 -7.00
CA ASP A 195 1.66 -7.53 -6.80
C ASP A 195 1.97 -7.17 -5.34
N ALA A 196 1.38 -7.85 -4.36
CA ALA A 196 1.72 -7.66 -2.95
C ALA A 196 3.20 -7.96 -2.67
N VAL A 197 3.75 -9.05 -3.23
CA VAL A 197 5.18 -9.39 -3.09
C VAL A 197 6.07 -8.32 -3.71
N ARG A 198 5.68 -7.77 -4.87
CA ARG A 198 6.41 -6.64 -5.50
C ARG A 198 6.36 -5.37 -4.65
N VAL A 199 5.23 -5.07 -4.01
CA VAL A 199 5.15 -3.96 -3.05
C VAL A 199 6.05 -4.23 -1.85
N MET A 200 6.06 -5.45 -1.33
CA MET A 200 6.94 -5.81 -0.22
C MET A 200 8.43 -5.72 -0.59
N HIS A 201 8.79 -5.98 -1.85
CA HIS A 201 10.15 -5.72 -2.33
C HIS A 201 10.49 -4.22 -2.36
N ILE A 202 9.53 -3.33 -2.62
CA ILE A 202 9.73 -1.87 -2.48
C ILE A 202 10.01 -1.53 -1.01
N VAL A 203 9.27 -2.12 -0.07
CA VAL A 203 9.48 -1.95 1.37
C VAL A 203 10.85 -2.47 1.81
N GLU A 204 11.25 -3.64 1.31
CA GLU A 204 12.55 -4.24 1.61
C GLU A 204 13.70 -3.37 1.09
N ARG A 205 13.59 -2.85 -0.13
CA ARG A 205 14.56 -1.87 -0.67
C ARG A 205 14.62 -0.58 0.14
N ALA A 206 13.49 -0.13 0.71
CA ALA A 206 13.49 1.00 1.62
C ALA A 206 14.21 0.67 2.93
N ASN A 207 13.99 -0.54 3.46
CA ASN A 207 14.66 -1.04 4.66
C ASN A 207 16.17 -1.24 4.46
N GLN A 208 16.64 -1.57 3.26
CA GLN A 208 18.07 -1.58 2.94
C GLN A 208 18.74 -0.19 3.08
N LEU A 209 17.96 0.90 3.00
CA LEU A 209 18.48 2.26 3.15
C LEU A 209 18.46 2.74 4.61
N SER A 210 17.48 2.30 5.39
CA SER A 210 17.26 2.78 6.77
C SER A 210 17.70 1.80 7.84
N GLU A 211 17.79 0.51 7.51
CA GLU A 211 18.04 -0.60 8.42
C GLU A 211 17.04 -0.62 9.61
N ALA A 212 15.82 -0.12 9.39
CA ALA A 212 14.82 0.06 10.43
C ALA A 212 14.30 -1.28 11.01
N LEU A 213 14.27 -2.33 10.20
CA LEU A 213 13.75 -3.64 10.56
C LEU A 213 14.80 -4.75 10.33
N PRO A 214 14.85 -5.77 11.20
CA PRO A 214 15.67 -6.95 10.96
C PRO A 214 15.13 -7.74 9.75
N MET A 215 16.00 -8.48 9.06
CA MET A 215 15.63 -9.23 7.85
C MET A 215 14.54 -10.27 8.12
N GLU A 216 14.55 -10.85 9.32
CA GLU A 216 13.57 -11.83 9.78
C GLU A 216 12.14 -11.27 9.80
N ALA A 217 11.98 -9.94 9.94
CA ALA A 217 10.66 -9.31 9.90
C ALA A 217 9.99 -9.45 8.53
N PHE A 218 10.77 -9.66 7.46
CA PHE A 218 10.27 -9.80 6.09
C PHE A 218 9.87 -11.23 5.73
N TYR A 219 10.28 -12.23 6.54
CA TYR A 219 9.92 -13.62 6.31
C TYR A 219 8.41 -13.79 6.39
N ASN A 220 7.86 -14.57 5.46
CA ASN A 220 6.48 -15.03 5.55
C ASN A 220 6.50 -16.54 5.83
N ASP A 221 6.11 -16.91 7.04
CA ASP A 221 6.16 -18.30 7.50
C ASP A 221 5.25 -19.21 6.65
N PHE A 222 4.05 -18.73 6.29
CA PHE A 222 3.13 -19.50 5.46
C PHE A 222 3.72 -19.82 4.08
N VAL A 223 4.31 -18.82 3.43
CA VAL A 223 5.04 -18.97 2.16
C VAL A 223 6.20 -19.95 2.35
N SER A 224 6.97 -19.79 3.42
CA SER A 224 8.16 -20.62 3.71
C SER A 224 7.81 -22.09 3.97
N GLU A 225 6.66 -22.38 4.58
CA GLU A 225 6.19 -23.73 4.89
C GLU A 225 5.47 -24.41 3.71
N LYS A 226 4.76 -23.65 2.88
CA LYS A 226 3.87 -24.21 1.85
C LYS A 226 4.51 -24.37 0.48
N ILE A 227 5.58 -23.64 0.19
CA ILE A 227 6.22 -23.70 -1.11
C ILE A 227 7.20 -24.86 -1.19
N ASN A 228 7.11 -25.63 -2.27
CA ASN A 228 8.19 -26.52 -2.65
C ASN A 228 9.30 -25.70 -3.34
N VAL A 229 10.29 -25.26 -2.55
CA VAL A 229 11.40 -24.41 -3.03
C VAL A 229 12.16 -25.06 -4.17
N LYS A 230 12.27 -26.40 -4.18
CA LYS A 230 12.95 -27.10 -5.25
C LYS A 230 12.25 -26.92 -6.59
N ASP A 231 10.92 -27.07 -6.61
CA ASP A 231 10.12 -26.90 -7.82
C ASP A 231 10.10 -25.43 -8.25
N ASP A 232 9.95 -24.50 -7.31
CA ASP A 232 9.97 -23.05 -7.57
C ASP A 232 11.35 -22.59 -8.11
N TYR A 233 12.44 -23.16 -7.61
CA TYR A 233 13.80 -22.92 -8.10
C TYR A 233 13.99 -23.44 -9.53
N LEU A 234 13.49 -24.65 -9.84
CA LEU A 234 13.56 -25.19 -11.20
C LEU A 234 12.81 -24.30 -12.19
N ILE A 235 11.58 -23.87 -11.84
CA ILE A 235 10.81 -22.92 -12.66
C ILE A 235 11.57 -21.61 -12.86
N TRP A 236 12.18 -21.08 -11.79
CA TRP A 236 12.95 -19.85 -11.86
C TRP A 236 14.16 -19.99 -12.79
N ARG A 237 14.98 -21.02 -12.59
CA ARG A 237 16.19 -21.26 -13.39
C ARG A 237 15.86 -21.48 -14.86
N ASP A 238 14.88 -22.34 -15.15
CA ASP A 238 14.47 -22.62 -16.53
C ASP A 238 13.94 -21.33 -17.21
N SER A 239 13.36 -20.41 -16.44
CA SER A 239 12.92 -19.10 -16.95
C SER A 239 14.06 -18.10 -17.21
N GLU A 240 15.20 -18.21 -16.51
CA GLU A 240 16.39 -17.40 -16.78
C GLU A 240 17.11 -17.90 -18.04
N GLU A 241 17.27 -19.21 -18.19
CA GLU A 241 17.86 -19.83 -19.38
C GLU A 241 17.06 -19.47 -20.65
N SER A 242 15.73 -19.54 -20.58
CA SER A 242 14.86 -19.18 -21.71
C SER A 242 14.90 -17.68 -22.07
N ALA A 243 15.25 -16.81 -21.13
CA ALA A 243 15.30 -15.36 -21.36
C ALA A 243 16.57 -14.90 -22.10
N GLU A 244 17.64 -15.68 -22.04
CA GLU A 244 18.91 -15.38 -22.73
C GLU A 244 18.87 -15.77 -24.22
N ASP A 245 18.11 -16.80 -24.57
CA ASP A 245 18.01 -17.31 -25.95
C ASP A 245 17.07 -16.47 -26.85
N GLU A 246 16.10 -15.73 -26.28
CA GLU A 246 15.14 -14.91 -27.04
C GLU A 246 15.67 -13.50 -27.44
N GLY A 247 16.98 -13.34 -27.63
CA GLY A 247 17.66 -12.11 -28.07
C GLY A 247 17.25 -11.54 -29.46
N GLY A 248 16.13 -11.96 -30.03
CA GLY A 248 15.68 -11.56 -31.36
C GLY A 248 14.18 -11.70 -31.59
N ALA A 249 13.42 -10.69 -31.18
CA ALA A 249 12.20 -10.25 -31.87
C ALA A 249 11.13 -11.32 -32.19
N SER A 250 10.47 -11.89 -31.19
CA SER A 250 9.00 -12.11 -31.19
C SER A 250 8.56 -12.92 -29.98
N GLY A 251 7.64 -12.36 -29.18
CA GLY A 251 6.71 -13.21 -28.45
C GLY A 251 6.52 -12.97 -26.96
N GLY A 252 7.17 -12.00 -26.32
CA GLY A 252 6.78 -11.51 -24.97
C GLY A 252 6.41 -12.60 -23.95
N SER A 253 7.18 -13.69 -23.91
CA SER A 253 6.97 -14.75 -22.93
C SER A 253 7.19 -14.15 -21.54
N ARG A 254 6.10 -13.99 -20.78
CA ARG A 254 6.18 -13.42 -19.44
C ARG A 254 6.87 -14.44 -18.57
N VAL A 255 8.09 -14.12 -18.14
CA VAL A 255 8.83 -14.87 -17.11
C VAL A 255 7.86 -15.22 -15.97
N PRO A 256 7.65 -16.52 -15.67
CA PRO A 256 6.74 -16.93 -14.60
C PRO A 256 7.18 -16.33 -13.27
N PHE A 257 6.21 -16.02 -12.42
CA PHE A 257 6.51 -15.57 -11.07
C PHE A 257 7.01 -16.76 -10.23
N THR A 258 8.09 -16.52 -9.49
CA THR A 258 8.65 -17.45 -8.51
C THR A 258 8.99 -16.71 -7.22
N PHE A 259 8.85 -17.37 -6.09
CA PHE A 259 9.24 -16.82 -4.79
C PHE A 259 10.75 -16.85 -4.58
N CYS A 260 11.47 -17.74 -5.27
CA CYS A 260 12.94 -17.76 -5.31
C CYS A 260 13.54 -16.43 -5.79
N ARG A 261 12.82 -15.67 -6.62
CA ARG A 261 13.22 -14.32 -7.05
C ARG A 261 13.16 -13.27 -5.92
N PHE A 262 12.46 -13.57 -4.84
CA PHE A 262 12.26 -12.69 -3.69
C PHE A 262 12.74 -13.39 -2.40
N PRO A 263 14.05 -13.64 -2.24
CA PRO A 263 14.56 -14.46 -1.14
C PRO A 263 14.33 -13.84 0.25
N PHE A 264 14.02 -12.54 0.34
CA PHE A 264 13.65 -11.90 1.61
C PHE A 264 12.36 -12.43 2.22
N LEU A 265 11.52 -13.11 1.43
CA LEU A 265 10.27 -13.73 1.89
C LEU A 265 10.48 -15.08 2.59
N LEU A 266 11.58 -15.76 2.28
CA LEU A 266 11.85 -17.12 2.71
C LEU A 266 12.72 -17.12 3.96
N ASN A 267 12.30 -17.86 4.97
CA ASN A 267 13.11 -18.05 6.17
C ASN A 267 14.40 -18.85 5.88
N THR A 268 15.31 -18.89 6.84
CA THR A 268 16.62 -19.54 6.67
C THR A 268 16.54 -21.06 6.57
N THR A 269 15.53 -21.68 7.18
CA THR A 269 15.34 -23.14 7.12
C THR A 269 14.88 -23.60 5.75
N THR A 270 14.00 -22.82 5.10
CA THR A 270 13.45 -23.10 3.77
C THR A 270 14.50 -22.91 2.66
N LYS A 271 15.56 -22.13 2.92
CA LYS A 271 16.67 -21.90 1.97
C LYS A 271 17.73 -22.99 1.96
N ARG A 272 17.73 -23.91 2.92
CA ARG A 272 18.73 -24.99 3.04
C ARG A 272 18.35 -26.19 2.18
#